data_AF-A0A848VQ42-F1
#
_entry.id   AF-A0A848VQ42-F1
#
_cell.length_a   1.000
_cell.length_b   1.000
_cell.length_c   1.000
_cell.angle_alpha   90.00
_cell.angle_beta   90.00
_cell.angle_gamma   90.00
#
_symmetry.space_group_name_H-M   'P 1'
#
loop_
_entity.id
_entity.type
_entity.pdbx_description
1 polymer ?
#
loop_
_entity_poly.entity_id
_entity_poly.type
_entity_poly.pdbx_seq_one_letter_code
_entity_poly.pdbx_strand_id
1 'polypeptide(L)'
;MSRGLLPAVGLWLLAGCGPVLPEVESLQVERASWDSVLVVLHFEKPASLAARPILPDHVVVTLFDAHYDTLYTGRDSVLFVPDGMLGPNEPVLVEACGIFGTSTVCEQRPIHASPKRIDSEVVVTYPTDSEEMARGTYRLAPRLRRARFGASDWEDVEGLIPDSVEALVRVLDTEDSGLRVPMRLGGGRFDLRRAEGYRDYRFYLMSALRERGEAEVEFRLITKFRNGPLTVGSSVVSVNRKSEEEQAAEVSLLAEAAGNVLLRRLSRVSSNRRAYVFVNEWEYLPDTRRYRAEIELHWKPIARRNWRELVGRLEAGERGDRARLTLIRASDEARRAWEDEVSGEILELGNLESDPGEERR
;
A
#
# COMPACT_ATOMS: atom_id res chain seq x y z
N MET A 1 99.64 -26.32 36.02
CA MET A 1 99.21 -26.02 34.64
C MET A 1 98.26 -27.13 34.21
N SER A 2 97.05 -27.14 34.77
CA SER A 2 95.80 -26.55 34.22
C SER A 2 95.17 -27.41 33.12
N ARG A 3 94.45 -28.45 33.55
CA ARG A 3 93.35 -29.09 32.81
C ARG A 3 92.08 -28.30 33.08
N GLY A 4 91.40 -27.84 32.03
CA GLY A 4 90.08 -27.22 32.11
C GLY A 4 89.13 -27.95 31.17
N LEU A 5 88.25 -28.77 31.75
CA LEU A 5 87.06 -29.33 31.10
C LEU A 5 85.92 -28.32 31.31
N LEU A 6 85.32 -27.83 30.22
CA LEU A 6 84.05 -27.09 30.24
C LEU A 6 82.90 -28.07 29.99
N PRO A 7 81.83 -28.05 30.79
CA PRO A 7 80.66 -28.89 30.55
C PRO A 7 79.71 -28.24 29.54
N ALA A 8 79.12 -29.08 28.70
CA ALA A 8 78.03 -28.74 27.80
C ALA A 8 76.77 -28.34 28.60
N VAL A 9 76.23 -27.15 28.33
CA VAL A 9 74.92 -26.72 28.81
C VAL A 9 73.86 -27.37 27.91
N GLY A 10 73.21 -28.40 28.44
CA GLY A 10 72.05 -29.03 27.81
C GLY A 10 70.82 -28.16 27.96
N LEU A 11 70.27 -27.74 26.82
CA LEU A 11 68.97 -27.08 26.70
C LEU A 11 67.87 -28.14 26.90
N TRP A 12 67.22 -28.16 28.07
CA TRP A 12 66.02 -28.99 28.30
C TRP A 12 64.81 -28.32 27.63
N LEU A 13 64.41 -28.84 26.47
CA LEU A 13 63.09 -28.59 25.88
C LEU A 13 62.05 -29.36 26.72
N LEU A 14 61.41 -28.67 27.66
CA LEU A 14 60.18 -29.13 28.28
C LEU A 14 59.05 -29.04 27.24
N ALA A 15 58.83 -30.15 26.52
CA ALA A 15 57.58 -30.36 25.80
C ALA A 15 56.45 -30.44 26.83
N GLY A 16 55.68 -29.37 26.96
CA GLY A 16 54.52 -29.33 27.84
C GLY A 16 53.46 -30.32 27.38
N CYS A 17 53.33 -31.45 28.07
CA CYS A 17 52.13 -32.28 28.04
C CYS A 17 51.00 -31.58 28.81
N GLY A 18 50.43 -30.53 28.21
CA GLY A 18 49.14 -30.02 28.66
C GLY A 18 48.05 -31.09 28.48
N PRO A 19 46.96 -31.05 29.27
CA PRO A 19 45.83 -31.94 29.07
C PRO A 19 45.26 -31.69 27.67
N VAL A 20 45.25 -32.72 26.83
CA VAL A 20 44.62 -32.64 25.50
C VAL A 20 43.12 -32.51 25.71
N LEU A 21 42.57 -31.38 25.27
CA LEU A 21 41.14 -31.08 25.37
C LEU A 21 40.37 -31.81 24.26
N PRO A 22 39.10 -32.18 24.50
CA PRO A 22 38.22 -32.62 23.43
C PRO A 22 38.04 -31.52 22.37
N GLU A 23 37.79 -31.92 21.13
CA GLU A 23 37.51 -31.03 20.00
C GLU A 23 36.25 -31.53 19.26
N VAL A 24 35.58 -30.63 18.53
CA VAL A 24 34.47 -31.01 17.66
C VAL A 24 35.04 -31.58 16.36
N GLU A 25 34.74 -32.83 16.05
CA GLU A 25 35.12 -33.47 14.79
C GLU A 25 34.20 -32.99 13.66
N SER A 26 32.89 -33.01 13.89
CA SER A 26 31.91 -32.53 12.91
C SER A 26 30.60 -32.11 13.55
N LEU A 27 30.02 -31.04 13.01
CA LEU A 27 28.64 -30.61 13.25
C LEU A 27 27.85 -30.73 11.94
N GLN A 28 26.92 -31.67 11.90
CA GLN A 28 25.98 -31.85 10.80
C GLN A 28 24.63 -31.27 11.20
N VAL A 29 24.10 -30.40 10.33
CA VAL A 29 22.82 -29.73 10.53
C VAL A 29 21.97 -29.96 9.28
N GLU A 30 20.95 -30.80 9.41
CA GLU A 30 20.08 -31.19 8.31
C GLU A 30 18.66 -30.65 8.53
N ARG A 31 18.12 -29.92 7.57
CA ARG A 31 16.71 -29.52 7.62
C ARG A 31 15.83 -30.70 7.23
N ALA A 32 14.95 -31.11 8.15
CA ALA A 32 13.88 -32.07 7.85
C ALA A 32 12.63 -31.35 7.32
N SER A 33 12.41 -30.09 7.73
CA SER A 33 11.39 -29.19 7.19
C SER A 33 11.80 -27.72 7.40
N TRP A 34 10.91 -26.77 7.09
CA TRP A 34 11.13 -25.38 7.50
C TRP A 34 11.07 -25.21 9.02
N ASP A 35 10.24 -26.01 9.70
CA ASP A 35 10.00 -25.90 11.14
C ASP A 35 10.79 -26.93 11.96
N SER A 36 11.70 -27.69 11.33
CA SER A 36 12.50 -28.70 12.02
C SER A 36 13.90 -28.88 11.45
N VAL A 37 14.86 -29.04 12.36
CA VAL A 37 16.26 -29.30 12.06
C VAL A 37 16.78 -30.46 12.90
N LEU A 38 17.52 -31.36 12.27
CA LEU A 38 18.27 -32.43 12.91
C LEU A 38 19.71 -31.96 13.10
N VAL A 39 20.21 -32.09 14.31
CA VAL A 39 21.57 -31.73 14.69
C VAL A 39 22.29 -32.98 15.18
N VAL A 40 23.41 -33.29 14.51
CA VAL A 40 24.29 -34.39 14.87
C VAL A 40 25.69 -33.84 15.09
N LEU A 41 26.26 -34.14 16.25
CA LEU A 41 27.55 -33.61 16.69
C LEU A 41 28.46 -34.76 17.11
N HIS A 42 29.65 -34.80 16.52
CA HIS A 42 30.69 -35.78 16.83
C HIS A 42 31.90 -35.07 17.43
N PHE A 43 32.49 -35.70 18.44
CA PHE A 43 33.65 -35.18 19.14
C PHE A 43 34.78 -36.17 19.09
N GLU A 44 36.00 -35.64 19.05
CA GLU A 44 37.20 -36.42 19.16
C GLU A 44 38.14 -35.86 20.21
N LYS A 45 39.01 -36.73 20.70
CA LYS A 45 40.14 -36.35 21.53
C LYS A 45 41.41 -36.54 20.70
N PRO A 46 42.18 -35.48 20.42
CA PRO A 46 43.47 -35.62 19.76
C PRO A 46 44.38 -36.54 20.58
N ALA A 47 45.15 -37.39 19.89
CA ALA A 47 46.21 -38.17 20.52
C ALA A 47 47.40 -38.27 19.56
N SER A 48 48.57 -38.58 20.11
CA SER A 48 49.87 -38.55 19.41
C SER A 48 49.99 -39.49 18.19
N LEU A 49 49.05 -40.40 17.99
CA LEU A 49 49.05 -41.37 16.88
C LEU A 49 47.77 -41.34 16.04
N ALA A 50 46.61 -41.16 16.67
CA ALA A 50 45.32 -41.03 15.99
C ALA A 50 44.29 -40.43 16.97
N ALA A 51 43.44 -39.53 16.48
CA ALA A 51 42.31 -39.02 17.25
C ALA A 51 41.34 -40.17 17.61
N ARG A 52 40.67 -40.05 18.76
CA ARG A 52 39.72 -41.05 19.25
C ARG A 52 38.34 -40.42 19.45
N PRO A 53 37.26 -41.06 18.98
CA PRO A 53 35.92 -40.55 19.23
C PRO A 53 35.63 -40.56 20.73
N ILE A 54 34.97 -39.51 21.22
CA ILE A 54 34.60 -39.35 22.62
C ILE A 54 33.15 -38.89 22.73
N LEU A 55 32.46 -39.29 23.80
CA LEU A 55 31.08 -38.87 24.08
C LEU A 55 31.08 -37.84 25.22
N PRO A 56 30.35 -36.73 25.08
CA PRO A 56 30.14 -35.78 26.16
C PRO A 56 29.17 -36.33 27.22
N ASP A 57 29.15 -35.71 28.40
CA ASP A 57 28.15 -35.99 29.44
C ASP A 57 26.74 -35.66 28.96
N HIS A 58 26.63 -34.57 28.20
CA HIS A 58 25.44 -34.18 27.45
C HIS A 58 25.80 -33.15 26.38
N VAL A 59 24.92 -33.04 25.38
CA VAL A 59 24.98 -32.00 24.35
C VAL A 59 23.88 -30.98 24.64
N VAL A 60 24.22 -29.71 24.50
CA VAL A 60 23.27 -28.59 24.51
C VAL A 60 23.27 -27.96 23.13
N VAL A 61 22.10 -27.76 22.55
CA VAL A 61 21.94 -27.06 21.27
C VAL A 61 21.12 -25.80 21.50
N THR A 62 21.59 -24.69 20.95
CA THR A 62 20.94 -23.39 21.01
C THR A 62 20.76 -22.85 19.59
N LEU A 63 19.55 -22.36 19.30
CA LEU A 63 19.22 -21.69 18.05
C LEU A 63 19.11 -20.20 18.30
N PHE A 64 19.74 -19.41 17.44
CA PHE A 64 19.67 -17.95 17.49
C PHE A 64 19.13 -17.39 16.18
N ASP A 65 18.33 -16.33 16.27
CA ASP A 65 17.92 -15.55 15.10
C ASP A 65 19.05 -14.62 14.61
N ALA A 66 18.78 -13.78 13.60
CA ALA A 66 19.78 -12.86 13.06
C ALA A 66 20.26 -11.77 14.05
N HIS A 67 19.52 -11.56 15.14
CA HIS A 67 19.81 -10.59 16.20
C HIS A 67 20.44 -11.24 17.43
N TYR A 68 20.78 -12.54 17.35
CA TYR A 68 21.25 -13.35 18.47
C TYR A 68 20.20 -13.56 19.58
N ASP A 69 18.91 -13.39 19.29
CA ASP A 69 17.85 -13.77 20.20
C ASP A 69 17.68 -15.29 20.20
N THR A 70 17.59 -15.88 21.40
CA THR A 70 17.44 -17.33 21.54
C THR A 70 16.06 -17.80 21.10
N LEU A 71 16.01 -18.57 20.01
CA LEU A 71 14.80 -19.21 19.50
C LEU A 71 14.51 -20.54 20.21
N TYR A 72 15.56 -21.26 20.59
CA TYR A 72 15.47 -22.54 21.29
C TYR A 72 16.77 -22.78 22.07
N THR A 73 16.67 -23.43 23.23
CA THR A 73 17.83 -24.04 23.91
C THR A 73 17.40 -25.33 24.59
N GLY A 74 18.17 -26.40 24.42
CA GLY A 74 17.80 -27.71 24.95
C GLY A 74 18.80 -28.81 24.59
N ARG A 75 18.38 -30.06 24.77
CA ARG A 75 19.24 -31.26 24.59
C ARG A 75 18.75 -32.21 23.50
N ASP A 76 17.67 -31.86 22.82
CA ASP A 76 17.11 -32.68 21.76
C ASP A 76 18.02 -32.64 20.52
N SER A 77 18.04 -33.71 19.74
CA SER A 77 18.72 -33.73 18.43
C SER A 77 17.81 -33.23 17.30
N VAL A 78 16.49 -33.31 17.48
CA VAL A 78 15.49 -32.78 16.55
C VAL A 78 14.86 -31.55 17.18
N LEU A 79 15.10 -30.40 16.58
CA LEU A 79 14.73 -29.10 17.13
C LEU A 79 13.59 -28.48 16.33
N PHE A 80 12.65 -27.86 17.02
CA PHE A 80 11.62 -27.03 16.38
C PHE A 80 12.18 -25.65 16.05
N VAL A 81 11.96 -25.20 14.83
CA VAL A 81 12.32 -23.85 14.37
C VAL A 81 11.02 -23.07 14.18
N PRO A 82 10.81 -21.93 14.86
CA PRO A 82 9.62 -21.10 14.67
C PRO A 82 9.70 -20.29 13.36
N ASP A 83 9.87 -20.97 12.22
CA ASP A 83 10.24 -20.36 10.94
C ASP A 83 9.20 -19.34 10.45
N GLY A 84 7.91 -19.56 10.70
CA GLY A 84 6.85 -18.62 10.35
C GLY A 84 7.03 -17.22 10.96
N MET A 85 7.71 -17.10 12.10
CA MET A 85 7.96 -15.83 12.78
C MET A 85 9.23 -15.12 12.32
N LEU A 86 10.11 -15.82 11.59
CA LEU A 86 11.38 -15.30 11.10
C LEU A 86 11.20 -14.50 9.80
N GLY A 87 12.15 -13.62 9.52
CA GLY A 87 12.24 -12.88 8.28
C GLY A 87 12.46 -13.77 7.05
N PRO A 88 12.35 -13.18 5.84
CA PRO A 88 12.60 -13.89 4.60
C PRO A 88 14.09 -14.19 4.49
N ASN A 89 14.44 -15.47 4.30
CA ASN A 89 15.83 -15.93 4.23
C ASN A 89 16.70 -15.44 5.40
N GLU A 90 16.10 -15.23 6.58
CA GLU A 90 16.84 -14.80 7.76
C GLU A 90 17.88 -15.85 8.17
N PRO A 91 19.15 -15.47 8.41
CA PRO A 91 20.13 -16.41 8.94
C PRO A 91 19.74 -16.83 10.36
N VAL A 92 19.82 -18.14 10.62
CA VAL A 92 19.61 -18.74 11.93
C VAL A 92 20.90 -19.47 12.30
N LEU A 93 21.48 -19.13 13.44
CA LEU A 93 22.70 -19.73 13.92
C LEU A 93 22.37 -20.94 14.80
N VAL A 94 22.92 -22.11 14.46
CA VAL A 94 22.85 -23.31 15.27
C VAL A 94 24.17 -23.43 16.02
N GLU A 95 24.14 -23.30 17.33
CA GLU A 95 25.28 -23.55 18.21
C GLU A 95 25.06 -24.87 18.95
N ALA A 96 26.02 -25.79 18.86
CA ALA A 96 25.96 -27.07 19.53
C ALA A 96 27.21 -27.28 20.39
N CYS A 97 27.00 -27.53 21.67
CA CYS A 97 28.05 -27.60 22.70
C CYS A 97 28.04 -28.96 23.41
N GLY A 98 29.19 -29.62 23.46
CA GLY A 98 29.43 -30.81 24.27
C GLY A 98 30.03 -30.44 25.62
N ILE A 99 29.42 -30.96 26.69
CA ILE A 99 29.89 -30.77 28.06
C ILE A 99 30.69 -31.99 28.51
N PHE A 100 31.92 -31.78 28.97
CA PHE A 100 32.85 -32.80 29.46
C PHE A 100 33.35 -32.42 30.85
N GLY A 101 32.61 -32.77 31.90
CA GLY A 101 32.88 -32.35 33.27
C GLY A 101 32.90 -30.83 33.41
N THR A 102 34.10 -30.24 33.49
CA THR A 102 34.31 -28.79 33.60
C THR A 102 34.61 -28.11 32.26
N SER A 103 34.80 -28.88 31.18
CA SER A 103 35.14 -28.36 29.86
C SER A 103 33.91 -28.31 28.96
N THR A 104 33.80 -27.28 28.13
CA THR A 104 32.75 -27.13 27.12
C THR A 104 33.40 -26.88 25.77
N VAL A 105 32.93 -27.59 24.75
CA VAL A 105 33.44 -27.47 23.38
C VAL A 105 32.23 -27.24 22.47
N CYS A 106 32.24 -26.15 21.72
CA CYS A 106 31.11 -25.74 20.88
C CYS A 106 31.55 -25.62 19.42
N GLU A 107 30.62 -25.86 18.52
CA GLU A 107 30.73 -25.58 17.09
C GLU A 107 29.45 -24.89 16.63
N GLN A 108 29.56 -24.05 15.61
CA GLN A 108 28.45 -23.26 15.09
C GLN A 108 28.25 -23.48 13.59
N ARG A 109 26.99 -23.56 13.16
CA ARG A 109 26.63 -23.62 11.73
C ARG A 109 25.44 -22.73 11.42
N PRO A 110 25.52 -21.88 10.38
CA PRO A 110 24.38 -21.11 9.93
C PRO A 110 23.46 -21.96 9.06
N ILE A 111 22.16 -21.80 9.27
CA ILE A 111 21.10 -22.18 8.34
C ILE A 111 20.29 -20.93 7.96
N HIS A 112 19.35 -21.05 7.03
CA HIS A 112 18.49 -19.93 6.65
C HIS A 112 17.04 -20.30 6.83
N ALA A 113 16.23 -19.35 7.32
CA ALA A 113 14.78 -19.40 7.33
C ALA A 113 14.23 -19.53 5.90
N SER A 114 12.96 -19.93 5.78
CA SER A 114 12.32 -20.07 4.49
C SER A 114 12.33 -18.75 3.69
N PRO A 115 12.34 -18.82 2.34
CA PRO A 115 11.89 -17.70 1.53
C PRO A 115 10.45 -17.35 1.92
N LYS A 116 10.18 -16.07 2.15
CA LYS A 116 8.84 -15.55 2.47
C LYS A 116 8.48 -14.42 1.54
N ARG A 117 7.19 -14.29 1.24
CA ARG A 117 6.62 -13.20 0.46
C ARG A 117 5.27 -12.80 1.04
N ILE A 118 4.87 -11.58 0.79
CA ILE A 118 3.52 -11.10 1.11
C ILE A 118 2.80 -10.95 -0.22
N ASP A 119 1.74 -11.72 -0.41
CA ASP A 119 0.85 -11.57 -1.57
C ASP A 119 -0.43 -10.87 -1.09
N SER A 120 -0.89 -9.83 -1.79
CA SER A 120 -2.18 -9.21 -1.52
C SER A 120 -3.02 -9.15 -2.78
N GLU A 121 -4.30 -9.46 -2.64
CA GLU A 121 -5.30 -8.94 -3.58
C GLU A 121 -5.37 -7.42 -3.37
N VAL A 122 -5.08 -6.65 -4.41
CA VAL A 122 -5.05 -5.18 -4.36
C VAL A 122 -6.19 -4.63 -5.20
N VAL A 123 -7.22 -4.12 -4.55
CA VAL A 123 -8.32 -3.43 -5.23
C VAL A 123 -8.18 -1.94 -4.95
N VAL A 124 -7.98 -1.16 -6.01
CA VAL A 124 -7.93 0.30 -5.95
C VAL A 124 -9.03 0.87 -6.83
N THR A 125 -9.81 1.79 -6.29
CA THR A 125 -10.77 2.59 -7.05
C THR A 125 -10.29 4.03 -7.03
N TYR A 126 -9.94 4.54 -8.20
CA TYR A 126 -9.36 5.86 -8.38
C TYR A 126 -9.65 6.39 -9.80
N PRO A 127 -9.98 7.68 -9.95
CA PRO A 127 -10.37 8.61 -8.90
C PRO A 127 -11.79 8.31 -8.37
N THR A 128 -12.03 8.55 -7.07
CA THR A 128 -13.38 8.44 -6.45
C THR A 128 -14.13 9.78 -6.41
N ASP A 129 -13.40 10.87 -6.52
CA ASP A 129 -13.92 12.24 -6.59
C ASP A 129 -13.52 12.78 -7.96
N SER A 130 -14.49 13.32 -8.69
CA SER A 130 -14.25 13.93 -9.99
C SER A 130 -13.34 15.14 -9.80
N GLU A 131 -13.64 16.10 -8.94
CA GLU A 131 -13.06 17.45 -9.03
C GLU A 131 -11.52 17.51 -9.01
N GLU A 132 -10.85 16.63 -8.27
CA GLU A 132 -9.43 16.84 -7.90
C GLU A 132 -8.46 15.73 -8.32
N MET A 133 -8.94 14.61 -8.89
CA MET A 133 -8.11 13.42 -9.20
C MET A 133 -7.08 13.12 -8.09
N ALA A 134 -7.52 13.22 -6.84
CA ALA A 134 -6.65 13.15 -5.67
C ALA A 134 -7.08 12.04 -4.73
N ARG A 135 -8.34 11.65 -4.76
CA ARG A 135 -8.91 10.76 -3.75
C ARG A 135 -9.27 9.43 -4.36
N GLY A 136 -9.01 8.37 -3.62
CA GLY A 136 -9.40 7.02 -3.98
C GLY A 136 -9.75 6.19 -2.76
N THR A 137 -10.29 5.01 -3.03
CA THR A 137 -10.50 3.98 -2.02
C THR A 137 -9.69 2.76 -2.39
N TYR A 138 -9.41 1.94 -1.39
CA TYR A 138 -8.62 0.74 -1.58
C TYR A 138 -9.03 -0.35 -0.59
N ARG A 139 -8.79 -1.60 -0.99
CA ARG A 139 -8.94 -2.80 -0.14
C ARG A 139 -7.71 -3.68 -0.32
N LEU A 140 -7.08 -4.03 0.79
CA LEU A 140 -5.87 -4.87 0.86
C LEU A 140 -6.14 -6.08 1.74
N ALA A 141 -5.93 -7.27 1.21
CA ALA A 141 -6.03 -8.52 1.96
C ALA A 141 -4.70 -9.27 1.84
N PRO A 142 -3.65 -8.83 2.56
CA PRO A 142 -2.34 -9.45 2.47
C PRO A 142 -2.35 -10.82 3.14
N ARG A 143 -1.56 -11.73 2.59
CA ARG A 143 -1.26 -13.05 3.16
C ARG A 143 0.24 -13.25 3.16
N LEU A 144 0.78 -13.64 4.31
CA LEU A 144 2.16 -14.06 4.42
C LEU A 144 2.26 -15.51 3.94
N ARG A 145 3.14 -15.74 2.97
CA ARG A 145 3.37 -17.06 2.40
C ARG A 145 4.85 -17.39 2.46
N ARG A 146 5.17 -18.66 2.64
CA ARG A 146 6.52 -19.18 2.47
C ARG A 146 6.59 -20.23 1.38
N ALA A 147 7.77 -20.44 0.82
CA ALA A 147 7.99 -21.57 -0.08
C ALA A 147 7.75 -22.87 0.69
N ARG A 148 7.08 -23.85 0.10
CA ARG A 148 6.92 -25.18 0.69
C ARG A 148 8.27 -25.90 0.67
N PHE A 149 8.60 -26.60 1.76
CA PHE A 149 9.91 -27.27 1.87
C PHE A 149 10.08 -28.34 0.78
N GLY A 150 11.19 -28.29 0.04
CA GLY A 150 11.49 -29.24 -1.03
C GLY A 150 10.57 -29.18 -2.25
N ALA A 151 9.74 -28.14 -2.38
CA ALA A 151 8.78 -27.98 -3.48
C ALA A 151 8.82 -26.57 -4.09
N SER A 152 8.18 -26.39 -5.24
CA SER A 152 8.06 -25.09 -5.93
C SER A 152 6.85 -24.25 -5.48
N ASP A 153 5.95 -24.86 -4.71
CA ASP A 153 4.70 -24.22 -4.28
C ASP A 153 4.90 -23.30 -3.07
N TRP A 154 3.88 -22.49 -2.78
CA TRP A 154 3.84 -21.60 -1.63
C TRP A 154 2.71 -22.01 -0.67
N GLU A 155 2.95 -21.92 0.62
CA GLU A 155 1.97 -22.19 1.68
C GLU A 155 1.78 -20.98 2.57
N ASP A 156 0.57 -20.83 3.09
CA ASP A 156 0.21 -19.74 3.99
C ASP A 156 0.80 -20.01 5.37
N VAL A 157 1.31 -18.98 6.02
CA VAL A 157 1.87 -19.08 7.38
C VAL A 157 1.32 -17.97 8.26
N GLU A 158 1.13 -18.30 9.54
CA GLU A 158 0.81 -17.32 10.55
C GLU A 158 2.05 -16.49 10.86
N GLY A 159 1.88 -15.17 10.92
CA GLY A 159 2.96 -14.24 11.20
C GLY A 159 2.47 -12.80 11.23
N LEU A 160 3.31 -11.92 11.78
CA LEU A 160 3.02 -10.49 11.85
C LEU A 160 3.22 -9.86 10.47
N ILE A 161 2.14 -9.50 9.79
CA ILE A 161 2.19 -8.63 8.62
C ILE A 161 2.26 -7.19 9.15
N PRO A 162 3.21 -6.35 8.68
CA PRO A 162 3.28 -4.96 9.13
C PRO A 162 1.98 -4.22 8.83
N ASP A 163 1.46 -3.50 9.84
CA ASP A 163 0.18 -2.77 9.74
C ASP A 163 0.21 -1.60 8.74
N SER A 164 1.43 -1.15 8.39
CA SER A 164 1.67 -0.07 7.43
C SER A 164 2.26 -0.60 6.13
N VAL A 165 1.66 -0.18 5.03
CA VAL A 165 2.18 -0.36 3.67
C VAL A 165 2.32 1.02 3.03
N GLU A 166 3.31 1.19 2.18
CA GLU A 166 3.44 2.37 1.34
C GLU A 166 3.05 2.01 -0.10
N ALA A 167 2.16 2.79 -0.70
CA ALA A 167 1.92 2.73 -2.12
C ALA A 167 2.86 3.71 -2.83
N LEU A 168 3.71 3.18 -3.71
CA LEU A 168 4.36 3.97 -4.74
C LEU A 168 3.36 4.14 -5.89
N VAL A 169 2.80 5.34 -6.00
CA VAL A 169 1.82 5.69 -7.03
C VAL A 169 2.53 6.42 -8.15
N ARG A 170 2.34 5.98 -9.39
CA ARG A 170 2.94 6.62 -10.57
C ARG A 170 2.01 6.56 -11.77
N VAL A 171 2.13 7.54 -12.65
CA VAL A 171 1.57 7.45 -14.01
C VAL A 171 2.52 6.56 -14.81
N LEU A 172 1.99 5.55 -15.50
CA LEU A 172 2.81 4.69 -16.35
C LEU A 172 3.45 5.52 -17.49
N ASP A 173 4.62 5.07 -17.93
CA ASP A 173 5.47 5.75 -18.91
C ASP A 173 6.04 7.12 -18.47
N THR A 174 5.97 7.45 -17.17
CA THR A 174 6.55 8.67 -16.61
C THR A 174 7.31 8.37 -15.31
N GLU A 175 8.63 8.27 -15.38
CA GLU A 175 9.48 7.87 -14.25
C GLU A 175 9.45 8.88 -13.09
N ASP A 176 9.35 10.18 -13.40
CA ASP A 176 9.36 11.26 -12.41
C ASP A 176 8.00 11.52 -11.73
N SER A 177 6.97 10.73 -12.05
CA SER A 177 5.62 10.91 -11.49
C SER A 177 5.40 10.21 -10.15
N GLY A 178 6.43 9.54 -9.61
CA GLY A 178 6.33 8.71 -8.43
C GLY A 178 6.05 9.50 -7.15
N LEU A 179 4.98 9.15 -6.44
CA LEU A 179 4.70 9.64 -5.10
C LEU A 179 4.48 8.50 -4.12
N ARG A 180 4.71 8.75 -2.83
CA ARG A 180 4.53 7.75 -1.77
C ARG A 180 3.31 8.07 -0.94
N VAL A 181 2.42 7.10 -0.79
CA VAL A 181 1.16 7.23 -0.06
C VAL A 181 1.10 6.19 1.04
N PRO A 182 1.02 6.58 2.32
CA PRO A 182 0.84 5.62 3.40
C PRO A 182 -0.56 5.02 3.33
N MET A 183 -0.63 3.69 3.40
CA MET A 183 -1.86 2.90 3.41
C MET A 183 -1.85 1.93 4.60
N ARG A 184 -3.03 1.51 5.04
CA ARG A 184 -3.23 0.56 6.15
C ARG A 184 -3.80 -0.74 5.61
N LEU A 185 -3.60 -1.83 6.32
CA LEU A 185 -4.19 -3.12 5.94
C LEU A 185 -5.73 -3.11 6.00
N GLY A 186 -6.37 -4.03 5.27
CA GLY A 186 -7.82 -4.18 5.21
C GLY A 186 -8.45 -3.29 4.13
N GLY A 187 -8.56 -1.99 4.40
CA GLY A 187 -9.08 -1.03 3.43
C GLY A 187 -9.24 0.38 3.98
N GLY A 188 -9.39 1.34 3.08
CA GLY A 188 -9.50 2.74 3.47
C GLY A 188 -9.66 3.71 2.31
N ARG A 189 -9.44 4.98 2.63
CA ARG A 189 -9.41 6.10 1.69
C ARG A 189 -8.00 6.68 1.66
N PHE A 190 -7.56 7.16 0.51
CA PHE A 190 -6.34 7.93 0.37
C PHE A 190 -6.62 9.29 -0.26
N ASP A 191 -5.72 10.23 -0.02
CA ASP A 191 -5.73 11.56 -0.60
C ASP A 191 -4.30 11.91 -1.03
N LEU A 192 -4.05 11.84 -2.34
CA LEU A 192 -2.74 12.05 -2.94
C LEU A 192 -2.20 13.46 -2.67
N ARG A 193 -3.05 14.47 -2.42
CA ARG A 193 -2.63 15.85 -2.09
C ARG A 193 -1.78 15.94 -0.83
N ARG A 194 -1.89 14.95 0.05
CA ARG A 194 -1.13 14.88 1.30
C ARG A 194 0.27 14.33 1.12
N ALA A 195 0.56 13.73 -0.03
CA ALA A 195 1.87 13.20 -0.35
C ALA A 195 2.77 14.27 -0.96
N GLU A 196 4.05 14.17 -0.63
CA GLU A 196 5.10 14.93 -1.31
C GLU A 196 5.16 14.52 -2.80
N GLY A 197 5.39 15.48 -3.70
CA GLY A 197 5.42 15.24 -5.15
C GLY A 197 4.05 15.21 -5.83
N TYR A 198 2.93 15.43 -5.10
CA TYR A 198 1.59 15.42 -5.71
C TYR A 198 1.44 16.39 -6.89
N ARG A 199 2.08 17.57 -6.81
CA ARG A 199 2.00 18.57 -7.88
C ARG A 199 2.56 18.03 -9.20
N ASP A 200 3.68 17.32 -9.13
CA ASP A 200 4.36 16.76 -10.29
C ASP A 200 3.57 15.57 -10.83
N TYR A 201 3.14 14.66 -9.95
CA TYR A 201 2.20 13.59 -10.32
C TYR A 201 0.96 14.11 -11.04
N ARG A 202 0.30 15.14 -10.48
CA ARG A 202 -0.89 15.75 -11.08
C ARG A 202 -0.56 16.33 -12.45
N PHE A 203 0.57 17.01 -12.59
CA PHE A 203 1.00 17.54 -13.88
C PHE A 203 1.15 16.43 -14.94
N TYR A 204 1.84 15.34 -14.61
CA TYR A 204 2.02 14.21 -15.54
C TYR A 204 0.70 13.51 -15.89
N LEU A 205 -0.16 13.29 -14.89
CA LEU A 205 -1.49 12.70 -15.11
C LEU A 205 -2.32 13.57 -16.07
N MET A 206 -2.36 14.89 -15.83
CA MET A 206 -3.11 15.82 -16.67
C MET A 206 -2.52 15.93 -18.07
N SER A 207 -1.18 15.88 -18.23
CA SER A 207 -0.56 15.87 -19.56
C SER A 207 -0.94 14.61 -20.34
N ALA A 208 -0.86 13.44 -19.70
CA ALA A 208 -1.25 12.16 -20.31
C ALA A 208 -2.73 12.17 -20.76
N LEU A 209 -3.64 12.64 -19.89
CA LEU A 209 -5.06 12.76 -20.22
C LEU A 209 -5.34 13.78 -21.33
N ARG A 210 -4.55 14.86 -21.42
CA ARG A 210 -4.69 15.85 -22.49
C ARG A 210 -4.23 15.31 -23.83
N GLU A 211 -3.12 14.57 -23.85
CA GLU A 211 -2.50 14.06 -25.07
C GLU A 211 -3.19 12.81 -25.62
N ARG A 212 -3.57 11.88 -24.73
CA ARG A 212 -4.11 10.56 -25.11
C ARG A 212 -5.58 10.37 -24.78
N GLY A 213 -6.16 11.20 -23.91
CA GLY A 213 -7.51 10.99 -23.37
C GLY A 213 -7.57 9.91 -22.29
N GLU A 214 -6.47 9.18 -22.06
CA GLU A 214 -6.36 8.11 -21.07
C GLU A 214 -4.98 8.11 -20.40
N ALA A 215 -4.94 7.64 -19.16
CA ALA A 215 -3.72 7.47 -18.39
C ALA A 215 -3.85 6.25 -17.47
N GLU A 216 -2.83 5.41 -17.45
CA GLU A 216 -2.75 4.30 -16.51
C GLU A 216 -1.94 4.72 -15.28
N VAL A 217 -2.47 4.45 -14.10
CA VAL A 217 -1.85 4.76 -12.82
C VAL A 217 -1.55 3.47 -12.08
N GLU A 218 -0.28 3.19 -11.84
CA GLU A 218 0.16 2.03 -11.05
C GLU A 218 0.25 2.40 -9.57
N PHE A 219 -0.35 1.57 -8.73
CA PHE A 219 -0.21 1.54 -7.28
C PHE A 219 0.63 0.32 -6.92
N ARG A 220 1.94 0.51 -6.69
CA ARG A 220 2.83 -0.57 -6.24
C ARG A 220 2.98 -0.52 -4.73
N LEU A 221 2.55 -1.57 -4.05
CA LEU A 221 2.57 -1.65 -2.59
C LEU A 221 3.88 -2.26 -2.11
N ILE A 222 4.55 -1.55 -1.22
CA ILE A 222 5.78 -1.98 -0.56
C ILE A 222 5.60 -1.89 0.96
N THR A 223 6.25 -2.77 1.69
CA THR A 223 6.28 -2.72 3.15
C THR A 223 7.68 -3.00 3.65
N LYS A 224 8.04 -2.46 4.81
CA LYS A 224 9.28 -2.83 5.49
C LYS A 224 9.01 -4.08 6.32
N PHE A 225 9.68 -5.18 5.98
CA PHE A 225 9.52 -6.45 6.68
C PHE A 225 10.88 -6.96 7.16
N ARG A 226 11.13 -6.84 8.47
CA ARG A 226 12.37 -7.21 9.19
C ARG A 226 13.66 -6.80 8.45
N ASN A 227 14.12 -7.63 7.52
CA ASN A 227 15.40 -7.55 6.83
C ASN A 227 15.40 -6.67 5.56
N GLY A 228 14.24 -6.13 5.15
CA GLY A 228 14.21 -5.22 3.99
C GLY A 228 12.81 -4.88 3.49
N PRO A 229 12.72 -4.08 2.41
CA PRO A 229 11.46 -3.83 1.74
C PRO A 229 10.98 -5.10 1.00
N LEU A 230 9.70 -5.42 1.13
CA LEU A 230 9.02 -6.44 0.35
C LEU A 230 7.90 -5.82 -0.47
N THR A 231 7.78 -6.24 -1.72
CA THR A 231 6.62 -5.95 -2.55
C THR A 231 5.44 -6.79 -2.08
N VAL A 232 4.32 -6.14 -1.79
CA VAL A 232 3.07 -6.76 -1.34
C VAL A 232 2.14 -7.07 -2.52
N GLY A 233 2.22 -6.26 -3.57
CA GLY A 233 1.42 -6.39 -4.77
C GLY A 233 1.40 -5.10 -5.58
N SER A 234 0.69 -5.11 -6.70
CA SER A 234 0.43 -3.92 -7.49
C SER A 234 -0.97 -3.93 -8.07
N SER A 235 -1.49 -2.75 -8.39
CA SER A 235 -2.75 -2.56 -9.10
C SER A 235 -2.57 -1.43 -10.11
N VAL A 236 -3.11 -1.60 -11.32
CA VAL A 236 -3.10 -0.58 -12.36
C VAL A 236 -4.54 -0.13 -12.59
N VAL A 237 -4.74 1.18 -12.56
CA VAL A 237 -6.05 1.81 -12.74
C VAL A 237 -6.00 2.68 -13.99
N SER A 238 -6.91 2.42 -14.93
CA SER A 238 -7.11 3.27 -16.10
C SER A 238 -7.98 4.47 -15.74
N VAL A 239 -7.44 5.67 -15.94
CA VAL A 239 -8.11 6.95 -15.76
C VAL A 239 -8.41 7.50 -17.15
N ASN A 240 -9.68 7.73 -17.45
CA ASN A 240 -10.12 8.20 -18.76
C ASN A 240 -10.75 9.58 -18.66
N ARG A 241 -10.51 10.40 -19.67
CA ARG A 241 -11.25 11.63 -19.90
C ARG A 241 -12.57 11.26 -20.57
N LYS A 242 -13.69 11.81 -20.07
CA LYS A 242 -14.99 11.70 -20.74
C LYS A 242 -14.89 12.22 -22.17
N SER A 243 -15.57 11.57 -23.11
CA SER A 243 -15.68 12.06 -24.49
C SER A 243 -16.49 13.36 -24.54
N GLU A 244 -16.39 14.12 -25.64
CA GLU A 244 -17.21 15.33 -25.82
C GLU A 244 -18.71 15.01 -25.85
N GLU A 245 -19.10 13.86 -26.41
CA GLU A 245 -20.48 13.38 -26.42
C GLU A 245 -20.99 13.05 -25.00
N GLU A 246 -20.17 12.37 -24.19
CA GLU A 246 -20.49 12.08 -22.79
C GLU A 246 -20.61 13.36 -21.96
N GLN A 247 -19.71 14.32 -22.19
CA GLN A 247 -19.74 15.63 -21.55
C GLN A 247 -20.99 16.42 -21.94
N ALA A 248 -21.35 16.48 -23.23
CA ALA A 248 -22.54 17.17 -23.71
C ALA A 248 -23.84 16.55 -23.16
N ALA A 249 -23.90 15.21 -23.11
CA ALA A 249 -25.03 14.50 -22.51
C ALA A 249 -25.17 14.80 -21.02
N GLU A 250 -24.07 14.80 -20.27
CA GLU A 250 -24.08 15.13 -18.84
C GLU A 250 -24.47 16.59 -18.58
N VAL A 251 -23.92 17.54 -19.33
CA VAL A 251 -24.29 18.97 -19.23
C VAL A 251 -25.79 19.16 -19.46
N SER A 252 -26.36 18.43 -20.43
CA SER A 252 -27.81 18.48 -20.70
C SER A 252 -28.62 18.00 -19.49
N LEU A 253 -28.23 16.87 -18.88
CA LEU A 253 -28.87 16.35 -17.66
C LEU A 253 -28.74 17.31 -16.48
N LEU A 254 -27.56 17.93 -16.30
CA LEU A 254 -27.32 18.91 -15.25
C LEU A 254 -28.15 20.18 -15.45
N ALA A 255 -28.27 20.66 -16.68
CA ALA A 255 -29.11 21.81 -17.02
C ALA A 255 -30.59 21.52 -16.72
N GLU A 256 -31.09 20.34 -17.08
CA GLU A 256 -32.46 19.92 -16.74
C GLU A 256 -32.68 19.84 -15.22
N ALA A 257 -31.75 19.22 -14.49
CA ALA A 257 -31.81 19.12 -13.03
C ALA A 257 -31.79 20.50 -12.36
N ALA A 258 -30.88 21.39 -12.79
CA ALA A 258 -30.81 22.77 -12.33
C ALA A 258 -32.11 23.53 -12.63
N GLY A 259 -32.64 23.40 -13.85
CA GLY A 259 -33.92 23.98 -14.24
C GLY A 259 -35.07 23.52 -13.34
N ASN A 260 -35.13 22.23 -13.02
CA ASN A 260 -36.14 21.70 -12.09
C ASN A 260 -36.02 22.29 -10.68
N VAL A 261 -34.80 22.43 -10.16
CA VAL A 261 -34.55 23.10 -8.86
C VAL A 261 -35.00 24.56 -8.90
N LEU A 262 -34.63 25.29 -9.96
CA LEU A 262 -35.00 26.69 -10.17
C LEU A 262 -36.52 26.87 -10.26
N LEU A 263 -37.20 26.01 -11.03
CA LEU A 263 -38.65 26.06 -11.15
C LEU A 263 -39.34 25.85 -9.81
N ARG A 264 -38.90 24.88 -9.00
CA ARG A 264 -39.46 24.66 -7.66
C ARG A 264 -39.32 25.88 -6.76
N ARG A 265 -38.15 26.54 -6.78
CA ARG A 265 -37.90 27.75 -5.98
C ARG A 265 -38.67 28.97 -6.50
N LEU A 266 -38.51 29.29 -7.78
CA LEU A 266 -39.01 30.55 -8.38
C LEU A 266 -40.50 30.54 -8.71
N SER A 267 -41.10 29.37 -8.96
CA SER A 267 -42.53 29.28 -9.32
C SER A 267 -43.44 28.88 -8.17
N ARG A 268 -42.88 28.46 -7.02
CA ARG A 268 -43.60 27.93 -5.84
C ARG A 268 -44.59 26.80 -6.15
N VAL A 269 -44.49 26.19 -7.33
CA VAL A 269 -45.37 25.12 -7.82
C VAL A 269 -44.48 23.97 -8.30
N SER A 270 -44.76 22.76 -7.82
CA SER A 270 -43.90 21.57 -8.04
C SER A 270 -44.02 20.95 -9.44
N SER A 271 -45.05 21.30 -10.23
CA SER A 271 -45.23 20.76 -11.58
C SER A 271 -45.72 21.83 -12.55
N ASN A 272 -44.80 22.45 -13.29
CA ASN A 272 -45.16 23.35 -14.37
C ASN A 272 -45.01 22.61 -15.70
N ARG A 273 -46.12 22.12 -16.28
CA ARG A 273 -46.16 21.37 -17.57
C ARG A 273 -45.70 22.18 -18.80
N ARG A 274 -45.18 23.38 -18.59
CA ARG A 274 -44.74 24.35 -19.63
C ARG A 274 -43.48 25.04 -19.16
N ALA A 275 -42.41 24.27 -19.06
CA ALA A 275 -41.08 24.77 -18.83
C ALA A 275 -40.09 24.07 -19.77
N TYR A 276 -39.10 24.81 -20.23
CA TYR A 276 -38.03 24.34 -21.11
C TYR A 276 -36.70 24.89 -20.62
N VAL A 277 -35.67 24.07 -20.68
CA VAL A 277 -34.28 24.47 -20.43
C VAL A 277 -33.50 24.22 -21.70
N PHE A 278 -32.74 25.22 -22.12
CA PHE A 278 -31.79 25.12 -23.22
C PHE A 278 -30.37 25.35 -22.69
N VAL A 279 -29.40 24.66 -23.29
CA VAL A 279 -27.98 24.92 -23.09
C VAL A 279 -27.50 25.70 -24.31
N ASN A 280 -27.09 26.94 -24.11
CA ASN A 280 -26.65 27.82 -25.19
C ASN A 280 -25.19 27.53 -25.55
N GLU A 281 -24.33 27.55 -24.52
CA GLU A 281 -22.90 27.31 -24.63
C GLU A 281 -22.44 26.52 -23.41
N TRP A 282 -21.41 25.69 -23.57
CA TRP A 282 -20.80 25.00 -22.46
C TRP A 282 -19.31 24.80 -22.69
N GLU A 283 -18.57 24.74 -21.58
CA GLU A 283 -17.17 24.33 -21.55
C GLU A 283 -16.95 23.35 -20.40
N TYR A 284 -16.09 22.36 -20.66
CA TYR A 284 -15.56 21.50 -19.61
C TYR A 284 -14.19 22.00 -19.18
N LEU A 285 -14.03 22.27 -17.90
CA LEU A 285 -12.79 22.70 -17.27
C LEU A 285 -12.05 21.46 -16.76
N PRO A 286 -11.09 20.89 -17.51
CA PRO A 286 -10.49 19.60 -17.20
C PRO A 286 -9.70 19.61 -15.88
N ASP A 287 -9.11 20.76 -15.53
CA ASP A 287 -8.29 20.90 -14.32
C ASP A 287 -9.06 20.73 -13.01
N THR A 288 -10.36 21.05 -13.05
CA THR A 288 -11.26 20.97 -11.89
C THR A 288 -12.41 19.99 -12.12
N ARG A 289 -12.46 19.33 -13.28
CA ARG A 289 -13.59 18.52 -13.79
C ARG A 289 -14.94 19.18 -13.53
N ARG A 290 -15.05 20.47 -13.86
CA ARG A 290 -16.29 21.25 -13.73
C ARG A 290 -16.82 21.62 -15.09
N TYR A 291 -18.14 21.60 -15.22
CA TYR A 291 -18.86 22.19 -16.33
C TYR A 291 -19.18 23.64 -16.01
N ARG A 292 -18.99 24.49 -17.00
CA ARG A 292 -19.59 25.82 -17.05
C ARG A 292 -20.52 25.86 -18.25
N ALA A 293 -21.80 26.08 -18.02
CA ALA A 293 -22.81 26.13 -19.07
C ALA A 293 -23.65 27.40 -18.93
N GLU A 294 -23.94 28.07 -20.04
CA GLU A 294 -25.01 29.07 -20.09
C GLU A 294 -26.33 28.34 -20.37
N ILE A 295 -27.27 28.46 -19.44
CA ILE A 295 -28.59 27.86 -19.56
C ILE A 295 -29.66 28.93 -19.68
N GLU A 296 -30.65 28.67 -20.53
CA GLU A 296 -31.83 29.49 -20.70
C GLU A 296 -33.07 28.71 -20.26
N LEU A 297 -33.73 29.21 -19.21
CA LEU A 297 -34.94 28.65 -18.63
C LEU A 297 -36.14 29.49 -19.02
N HIS A 298 -37.10 28.87 -19.72
CA HIS A 298 -38.40 29.46 -20.01
C HIS A 298 -39.49 28.73 -19.23
N TRP A 299 -40.37 29.48 -18.56
CA TRP A 299 -41.52 28.87 -17.91
C TRP A 299 -42.74 29.77 -17.93
N LYS A 300 -43.92 29.14 -17.87
CA LYS A 300 -45.19 29.87 -17.84
C LYS A 300 -45.93 29.62 -16.53
N PRO A 301 -46.14 30.64 -15.67
CA PRO A 301 -46.94 30.47 -14.45
C PRO A 301 -48.38 30.06 -14.79
N ILE A 302 -49.00 29.18 -13.99
CA ILE A 302 -50.38 28.71 -14.20
C ILE A 302 -51.39 29.87 -14.30
N ALA A 303 -51.17 30.94 -13.53
CA ALA A 303 -52.05 32.10 -13.45
C ALA A 303 -51.76 33.22 -14.48
N ARG A 304 -50.74 33.10 -15.34
CA ARG A 304 -50.34 34.19 -16.26
C ARG A 304 -50.17 33.72 -17.71
N ARG A 305 -50.40 34.63 -18.65
CA ARG A 305 -50.30 34.33 -20.09
C ARG A 305 -48.89 34.49 -20.66
N ASN A 306 -48.02 35.25 -20.01
CA ASN A 306 -46.68 35.56 -20.52
C ASN A 306 -45.65 34.52 -20.08
N TRP A 307 -44.66 34.28 -20.94
CA TRP A 307 -43.48 33.49 -20.60
C TRP A 307 -42.56 34.31 -19.70
N ARG A 308 -41.95 33.62 -18.74
CA ARG A 308 -40.83 34.10 -17.95
C ARG A 308 -39.57 33.46 -18.49
N GLU A 309 -38.52 34.25 -18.58
CA GLU A 309 -37.27 33.87 -19.22
C GLU A 309 -36.13 34.26 -18.31
N LEU A 310 -35.20 33.33 -18.10
CA LEU A 310 -34.03 33.51 -17.26
C LEU A 310 -32.83 32.86 -17.95
N VAL A 311 -31.77 33.64 -18.15
CA VAL A 311 -30.46 33.18 -18.61
C VAL A 311 -29.50 33.24 -17.44
N GLY A 312 -28.84 32.12 -17.16
CA GLY A 312 -27.86 32.02 -16.08
C GLY A 312 -26.68 31.14 -16.46
N ARG A 313 -25.54 31.40 -15.83
CA ARG A 313 -24.36 30.55 -15.91
C ARG A 313 -24.42 29.50 -14.80
N LEU A 314 -24.62 28.24 -15.20
CA LEU A 314 -24.50 27.07 -14.35
C LEU A 314 -23.02 26.68 -14.24
N GLU A 315 -22.54 26.53 -13.01
CA GLU A 315 -21.25 25.90 -12.72
C GLU A 315 -21.48 24.70 -11.81
N ALA A 316 -21.12 23.51 -12.25
CA ALA A 316 -21.29 22.26 -11.50
C ALA A 316 -20.09 21.34 -11.74
N GLY A 317 -19.71 20.52 -10.76
CA GLY A 317 -18.78 19.42 -11.01
C GLY A 317 -19.44 18.28 -11.77
N GLU A 318 -18.65 17.31 -12.22
CA GLU A 318 -19.22 16.07 -12.78
C GLU A 318 -20.17 15.42 -11.76
N ARG A 319 -21.28 14.87 -12.25
CA ARG A 319 -22.40 14.36 -11.44
C ARG A 319 -23.14 15.42 -10.62
N GLY A 320 -22.93 16.70 -10.93
CA GLY A 320 -23.76 17.78 -10.43
C GLY A 320 -23.47 18.20 -9.00
N ASP A 321 -22.31 17.87 -8.45
CA ASP A 321 -21.92 18.29 -7.12
C ASP A 321 -21.61 19.80 -7.08
N ARG A 322 -21.95 20.42 -5.93
CA ARG A 322 -21.69 21.85 -5.65
C ARG A 322 -22.08 22.75 -6.82
N ALA A 323 -23.26 22.51 -7.36
CA ALA A 323 -23.82 23.30 -8.44
C ALA A 323 -24.26 24.66 -7.93
N ARG A 324 -23.97 25.69 -8.73
CA ARG A 324 -24.43 27.06 -8.50
C ARG A 324 -24.86 27.70 -9.82
N LEU A 325 -25.83 28.60 -9.74
CA LEU A 325 -26.26 29.41 -10.87
C LEU A 325 -25.94 30.87 -10.61
N THR A 326 -25.23 31.51 -11.53
CA THR A 326 -25.09 32.98 -11.55
C THR A 326 -26.04 33.55 -12.59
N LEU A 327 -26.93 34.44 -12.16
CA LEU A 327 -27.87 35.10 -13.04
C LEU A 327 -27.14 36.06 -14.01
N ILE A 328 -27.47 35.96 -15.29
CA ILE A 328 -26.94 36.85 -16.34
C ILE A 328 -28.03 37.83 -16.77
N ARG A 329 -29.20 37.30 -17.15
CA ARG A 329 -30.30 38.08 -17.70
C ARG A 329 -31.63 37.45 -17.31
N ALA A 330 -32.67 38.26 -17.10
CA ALA A 330 -34.02 37.75 -16.89
C ALA A 330 -35.03 38.76 -17.43
N SER A 331 -36.21 38.29 -17.82
CA SER A 331 -37.35 39.19 -18.06
C SER A 331 -37.80 39.85 -16.74
N ASP A 332 -38.46 41.00 -16.79
CA ASP A 332 -38.86 41.74 -15.58
C ASP A 332 -39.63 40.88 -14.56
N GLU A 333 -40.49 39.98 -15.03
CA GLU A 333 -41.24 39.08 -14.16
C GLU A 333 -40.39 37.95 -13.57
N ALA A 334 -39.39 37.45 -14.31
CA ALA A 334 -38.44 36.46 -13.85
C ALA A 334 -37.44 37.05 -12.85
N ARG A 335 -36.97 38.30 -13.10
CA ARG A 335 -36.09 39.06 -12.21
C ARG A 335 -36.74 39.28 -10.84
N ARG A 336 -38.00 39.69 -10.80
CA ARG A 336 -38.74 39.84 -9.53
C ARG A 336 -38.84 38.51 -8.78
N ALA A 337 -39.19 37.42 -9.47
CA ALA A 337 -39.27 36.10 -8.85
C ALA A 337 -37.92 35.61 -8.31
N TRP A 338 -36.82 35.99 -8.96
CA TRP A 338 -35.46 35.73 -8.50
C TRP A 338 -35.14 36.53 -7.24
N GLU A 339 -35.36 37.84 -7.26
CA GLU A 339 -35.10 38.74 -6.12
C GLU A 339 -35.95 38.38 -4.88
N ASP A 340 -37.14 37.83 -5.08
CA ASP A 340 -38.01 37.34 -4.00
C ASP A 340 -37.44 36.11 -3.26
N GLU A 341 -36.59 35.31 -3.92
CA GLU A 341 -36.09 34.03 -3.39
C GLU A 341 -34.56 34.02 -3.17
N VAL A 342 -33.82 34.89 -3.87
CA VAL A 342 -32.35 34.91 -3.90
C VAL A 342 -31.85 36.30 -3.57
N SER A 343 -31.07 36.40 -2.49
CA SER A 343 -30.38 37.64 -2.11
C SER A 343 -29.10 37.83 -2.92
N GLY A 344 -29.22 38.35 -4.15
CA GLY A 344 -28.10 38.66 -5.04
C GLY A 344 -28.18 37.92 -6.38
N GLU A 345 -27.07 37.88 -7.13
CA GLU A 345 -27.02 37.27 -8.47
C GLU A 345 -26.65 35.78 -8.44
N ILE A 346 -26.26 35.21 -7.29
CA ILE A 346 -25.79 33.82 -7.18
C ILE A 346 -26.77 32.99 -6.36
N LEU A 347 -27.16 31.85 -6.90
CA LEU A 347 -27.96 30.84 -6.21
C LEU A 347 -27.19 29.52 -6.08
N GLU A 348 -26.96 29.10 -4.84
CA GLU A 348 -26.42 27.78 -4.55
C GLU A 348 -27.51 26.72 -4.74
N LEU A 349 -27.26 25.79 -5.67
CA LEU A 349 -28.18 24.70 -6.01
C LEU A 349 -27.87 23.41 -5.24
N GLY A 350 -26.65 23.25 -4.72
CA GLY A 350 -26.24 22.06 -3.97
C GLY A 350 -25.85 20.91 -4.91
N ASN A 351 -26.17 19.68 -4.53
CA ASN A 351 -25.95 18.52 -5.40
C ASN A 351 -27.19 18.28 -6.28
N LEU A 352 -27.02 18.27 -7.61
CA LEU A 352 -28.10 18.11 -8.58
C LEU A 352 -28.52 16.65 -8.81
N GLU A 353 -27.67 15.66 -8.48
CA GLU A 353 -28.02 14.24 -8.54
C GLU A 353 -28.67 13.73 -7.24
N SER A 354 -28.54 14.46 -6.14
CA SER A 354 -29.30 14.19 -4.91
C SER A 354 -30.71 14.74 -5.10
N ASP A 355 -31.73 13.88 -5.15
CA ASP A 355 -33.11 14.35 -5.15
C ASP A 355 -33.32 15.26 -3.92
N PRO A 356 -33.65 16.55 -4.06
CA PRO A 356 -33.85 17.44 -2.92
C PRO A 356 -35.07 17.05 -2.05
N GLY A 357 -35.73 15.92 -2.35
CA GLY A 357 -36.77 15.30 -1.54
C GLY A 357 -36.29 14.42 -0.38
N GLU A 358 -35.00 14.05 -0.28
CA GLU A 358 -34.54 13.08 0.72
C GLU A 358 -33.92 13.67 2.01
N GLU A 359 -33.56 14.96 2.05
CA GLU A 359 -33.01 15.59 3.28
C GLU A 359 -34.07 16.17 4.24
N ARG A 360 -35.36 15.88 4.02
CA ARG A 360 -36.43 16.20 4.98
C ARG A 360 -37.37 15.01 5.19
N ARG A 361 -36.89 13.98 5.89
CA ARG A 361 -37.73 13.07 6.68
C ARG A 361 -37.08 12.74 8.01
#